data_AF-A0A411Z305-F1
#
_entry.id   AF-A0A411Z305-F1
#
_cell.length_a   1.000
_cell.length_b   1.000
_cell.length_c   1.000
_cell.angle_alpha   90.00
_cell.angle_beta   90.00
_cell.angle_gamma   90.00
#
_symmetry.space_group_name_H-M   'P 1'
#
loop_
_entity.id
_entity.type
_entity.pdbx_description
1 polymer ?
#
loop_
_entity_poly.entity_id
_entity_poly.type
_entity_poly.pdbx_seq_one_letter_code
_entity_poly.pdbx_strand_id
1 'polypeptide(L)'
;MSEPTPIRTLLCFSMQPAFFDLPFGQIGPVWQATQALMSGIAAVPGTSIVGTMDDDQTMVGMSTGTPATWYILADFTDRQAVMAACNLLRTIVVDDQDHRLWKFMRVEARMGRALTIPAL
;
A
#
# COMPACT_ATOMS: atom_id res chain seq x y z
N MET A 1 -5.00 32.45 -2.91
CA MET A 1 -5.59 31.14 -2.56
C MET A 1 -4.57 30.40 -1.73
N SER A 2 -4.92 29.89 -0.55
CA SER A 2 -3.98 29.06 0.24
C SER A 2 -3.68 27.77 -0.52
N GLU A 3 -2.48 27.20 -0.34
CA GLU A 3 -2.18 25.89 -0.89
C GLU A 3 -3.17 24.84 -0.35
N PRO A 4 -3.58 23.86 -1.16
CA PRO A 4 -4.46 22.78 -0.71
C PRO A 4 -3.79 22.00 0.42
N THR A 5 -4.50 21.78 1.52
CA THR A 5 -4.02 20.92 2.60
C THR A 5 -3.88 19.48 2.10
N PRO A 6 -2.69 18.84 2.20
CA PRO A 6 -2.51 17.45 1.78
C PRO A 6 -3.41 16.49 2.55
N ILE A 7 -3.84 15.42 1.87
CA ILE A 7 -4.60 14.33 2.48
C ILE A 7 -3.62 13.31 3.05
N ARG A 8 -3.48 13.31 4.39
CA ARG A 8 -2.72 12.26 5.06
C ARG A 8 -3.47 10.94 4.96
N THR A 9 -2.83 9.94 4.38
CA THR A 9 -3.44 8.65 4.11
C THR A 9 -2.57 7.53 4.61
N LEU A 10 -3.15 6.64 5.43
CA LEU A 10 -2.56 5.36 5.77
C LEU A 10 -3.07 4.32 4.77
N LEU A 11 -2.20 3.84 3.91
CA LEU A 11 -2.46 2.69 3.04
C LEU A 11 -2.17 1.42 3.84
N CYS A 12 -3.21 0.67 4.15
CA CYS A 12 -3.16 -0.58 4.90
C CYS A 12 -3.17 -1.76 3.92
N PHE A 13 -2.08 -2.51 3.83
CA PHE A 13 -1.96 -3.64 2.92
C PHE A 13 -2.10 -4.97 3.67
N SER A 14 -2.92 -5.87 3.15
CA SER A 14 -3.04 -7.24 3.68
C SER A 14 -2.77 -8.25 2.58
N MET A 15 -1.90 -9.21 2.86
CA MET A 15 -1.72 -10.38 2.00
C MET A 15 -2.97 -11.27 2.03
N GLN A 16 -3.29 -11.88 0.88
CA GLN A 16 -4.43 -12.77 0.70
C GLN A 16 -3.99 -14.25 0.71
N PRO A 17 -4.91 -15.22 0.90
CA PRO A 17 -4.58 -16.65 0.94
C PRO A 17 -3.74 -17.10 -0.25
N ALA A 18 -4.06 -16.60 -1.45
CA ALA A 18 -3.34 -16.93 -2.69
C ALA A 18 -1.83 -16.67 -2.63
N PHE A 19 -1.36 -15.75 -1.77
CA PHE A 19 0.07 -15.55 -1.54
C PHE A 19 0.66 -16.66 -0.66
N PHE A 20 -0.04 -17.03 0.41
CA PHE A 20 0.41 -18.06 1.36
C PHE A 20 0.32 -19.48 0.78
N ASP A 21 -0.52 -19.68 -0.24
CA ASP A 21 -0.61 -20.93 -0.99
C ASP A 21 0.58 -21.15 -1.94
N LEU A 22 1.41 -20.12 -2.20
CA LEU A 22 2.58 -20.25 -3.04
C LEU A 22 3.69 -21.03 -2.30
N PRO A 23 4.39 -21.95 -2.99
CA PRO A 23 5.66 -22.45 -2.50
C PRO A 23 6.63 -21.29 -2.23
N PHE A 24 7.43 -21.37 -1.17
CA PHE A 24 8.36 -20.30 -0.79
C PHE A 24 9.30 -19.88 -1.94
N GLY A 25 9.74 -20.82 -2.78
CA GLY A 25 10.57 -20.53 -3.96
C GLY A 25 9.85 -19.77 -5.10
N GLN A 26 8.54 -19.55 -5.00
CA GLN A 26 7.68 -18.91 -6.01
C GLN A 26 7.13 -17.55 -5.57
N ILE A 27 7.52 -17.02 -4.41
CA ILE A 27 7.06 -15.70 -3.93
C ILE A 27 7.75 -14.52 -4.64
N GLY A 28 8.87 -14.78 -5.33
CA GLY A 28 9.72 -13.75 -5.94
C GLY A 28 8.99 -12.78 -6.87
N PRO A 29 8.15 -13.25 -7.82
CA PRO A 29 7.36 -12.37 -8.69
C PRO A 29 6.39 -11.47 -7.93
N VAL A 30 5.73 -11.98 -6.87
CA VAL A 30 4.86 -11.17 -6.01
C VAL A 30 5.66 -10.06 -5.33
N TRP A 31 6.86 -10.39 -4.83
CA TRP A 31 7.73 -9.40 -4.21
C TRP A 31 8.21 -8.32 -5.20
N GLN A 32 8.54 -8.68 -6.44
CA GLN A 32 8.88 -7.72 -7.49
C GLN A 32 7.71 -6.78 -7.80
N ALA A 33 6.48 -7.32 -7.89
CA ALA A 33 5.27 -6.53 -8.07
C ALA A 33 5.01 -5.60 -6.86
N THR A 34 5.25 -6.04 -5.64
CA THR A 34 5.17 -5.19 -4.44
C THR A 34 6.20 -4.05 -4.46
N GLN A 35 7.44 -4.29 -4.91
CA GLN A 35 8.43 -3.22 -5.07
C GLN A 35 7.99 -2.20 -6.14
N ALA A 36 7.40 -2.67 -7.24
CA ALA A 36 6.83 -1.80 -8.27
C ALA A 36 5.65 -0.97 -7.72
N LEU A 37 4.82 -1.56 -6.85
CA LEU A 37 3.76 -0.85 -6.14
C LEU A 37 4.33 0.26 -5.26
N MET A 38 5.30 -0.04 -4.39
CA MET A 38 5.92 0.94 -3.49
C MET A 38 6.53 2.11 -4.28
N SER A 39 7.29 1.79 -5.33
CA SER A 39 7.90 2.79 -6.21
C SER A 39 6.84 3.61 -6.96
N GLY A 40 5.79 2.96 -7.45
CA GLY A 40 4.67 3.60 -8.13
C GLY A 40 3.90 4.57 -7.25
N ILE A 41 3.66 4.22 -5.98
CA ILE A 41 3.02 5.10 -4.99
C ILE A 41 3.90 6.33 -4.74
N ALA A 42 5.21 6.13 -4.50
CA ALA A 42 6.14 7.22 -4.30
C ALA A 42 6.26 8.15 -5.53
N ALA A 43 5.98 7.64 -6.72
CA ALA A 43 6.01 8.39 -7.98
C ALA A 43 4.68 9.10 -8.31
N VAL A 44 3.59 8.88 -7.56
CA VAL A 44 2.33 9.60 -7.79
C VAL A 44 2.57 11.11 -7.58
N PRO A 45 2.25 11.97 -8.57
CA PRO A 45 2.58 13.40 -8.51
C PRO A 45 2.11 14.08 -7.22
N GLY A 46 3.05 14.77 -6.55
CA GLY A 46 2.78 15.49 -5.30
C GLY A 46 2.59 14.59 -4.07
N THR A 47 2.90 13.30 -4.17
CA THR A 47 2.92 12.39 -3.02
C THR A 47 4.19 12.55 -2.22
N SER A 48 4.07 12.54 -0.89
CA SER A 48 5.20 12.47 0.04
C SER A 48 5.03 11.27 0.96
N ILE A 49 6.02 10.36 0.99
CA ILE A 49 6.03 9.23 1.91
C ILE A 49 6.49 9.72 3.29
N VAL A 50 5.62 9.58 4.29
CA VAL A 50 5.90 9.96 5.68
C VAL A 50 6.59 8.81 6.43
N GLY A 51 6.20 7.57 6.14
CA GLY A 51 6.82 6.39 6.74
C GLY A 51 6.19 5.08 6.27
N THR A 52 6.87 3.98 6.55
CA THR A 52 6.41 2.62 6.26
C THR A 52 6.54 1.75 7.50
N MET A 53 5.68 0.76 7.64
CA MET A 53 5.75 -0.21 8.74
C MET A 53 5.44 -1.59 8.20
N ASP A 54 6.32 -2.55 8.49
CA ASP A 54 6.12 -3.96 8.21
C ASP A 54 5.99 -4.66 9.56
N ASP A 55 4.81 -5.25 9.84
CA ASP A 55 4.54 -5.90 11.12
C ASP A 55 4.56 -7.44 11.02
N ASP A 56 5.06 -7.97 9.89
CA ASP A 56 5.10 -9.40 9.57
C ASP A 56 5.82 -10.27 10.61
N GLN A 57 6.78 -9.71 11.36
CA GLN A 57 7.48 -10.39 12.46
C GLN A 57 6.56 -10.70 13.65
N THR A 58 5.43 -9.99 13.77
CA THR A 58 4.47 -10.14 14.87
C THR A 58 3.06 -10.49 14.38
N MET A 59 2.77 -10.23 13.10
CA MET A 59 1.56 -10.61 12.38
C MET A 59 1.91 -11.55 11.22
N VAL A 60 2.29 -12.79 11.56
CA VAL A 60 2.63 -13.82 10.58
C VAL A 60 1.37 -14.47 10.02
N GLY A 61 1.16 -14.36 8.70
CA GLY A 61 0.05 -15.01 7.99
C GLY A 61 -1.01 -14.03 7.49
N MET A 62 -2.15 -14.56 7.01
CA MET A 62 -3.23 -13.73 6.49
C MET A 62 -3.94 -12.99 7.62
N SER A 63 -3.97 -11.66 7.54
CA SER A 63 -4.87 -10.87 8.37
C SER A 63 -6.32 -10.92 7.85
N THR A 64 -7.27 -11.18 8.74
CA THR A 64 -8.72 -11.19 8.46
C THR A 64 -9.40 -9.84 8.67
N GLY A 65 -8.67 -8.82 9.14
CA GLY A 65 -9.23 -7.52 9.52
C GLY A 65 -8.17 -6.48 9.80
N THR A 66 -8.32 -5.73 10.89
CA THR A 66 -7.25 -4.89 11.46
C THR A 66 -6.60 -5.66 12.62
N PRO A 67 -5.26 -5.66 12.75
CA PRO A 67 -4.26 -4.95 11.93
C PRO A 67 -4.05 -5.54 10.52
N ALA A 68 -3.57 -4.74 9.57
CA ALA A 68 -3.10 -5.20 8.26
C ALA A 68 -1.68 -5.82 8.40
N THR A 69 -1.08 -6.32 7.31
CA THR A 69 0.25 -6.96 7.36
C THR A 69 1.42 -5.99 7.17
N TRP A 70 1.17 -4.83 6.53
CA TRP A 70 2.14 -3.75 6.39
C TRP A 70 1.44 -2.47 5.91
N TYR A 71 2.15 -1.33 5.99
CA TYR A 71 1.56 -0.01 5.85
C TYR A 71 2.49 0.99 5.17
N ILE A 72 1.88 1.93 4.44
CA ILE A 72 2.52 3.17 3.98
C ILE A 72 1.70 4.36 4.49
N LEU A 73 2.32 5.25 5.26
CA LEU A 73 1.77 6.56 5.58
C LEU A 73 2.30 7.58 4.56
N ALA A 74 1.40 8.24 3.84
CA ALA A 74 1.77 9.22 2.82
C ALA A 74 0.82 10.42 2.82
N ASP A 75 1.33 11.56 2.39
CA ASP A 75 0.53 12.73 2.04
C ASP A 75 0.28 12.75 0.54
N PHE A 76 -0.99 12.86 0.15
CA PHE A 76 -1.42 12.98 -1.24
C PHE A 76 -2.01 14.37 -1.50
N THR A 77 -1.92 14.84 -2.75
CA THR A 77 -2.49 16.13 -3.16
C THR A 77 -4.01 16.14 -3.06
N ASP A 78 -4.66 15.04 -3.46
CA ASP A 78 -6.11 14.91 -3.51
C ASP A 78 -6.55 13.44 -3.50
N ARG A 79 -7.87 13.23 -3.58
CA ARG A 79 -8.48 11.89 -3.63
C ARG A 79 -8.12 11.12 -4.91
N GLN A 80 -7.88 11.79 -6.03
CA GLN A 80 -7.50 11.12 -7.27
C GLN A 80 -6.10 10.53 -7.17
N ALA A 81 -5.16 11.23 -6.53
CA ALA A 81 -3.83 10.71 -6.24
C ALA A 81 -3.90 9.46 -5.34
N VAL A 82 -4.75 9.46 -4.29
CA VAL A 82 -5.00 8.27 -3.46
C VAL A 82 -5.58 7.12 -4.29
N MET A 83 -6.56 7.41 -5.16
CA MET A 83 -7.15 6.41 -6.05
C MET A 83 -6.11 5.83 -7.03
N ALA A 84 -5.22 6.65 -7.57
CA ALA A 84 -4.15 6.23 -8.47
C ALA A 84 -3.19 5.26 -7.76
N ALA A 85 -2.78 5.59 -6.54
CA ALA A 85 -1.97 4.72 -5.68
C ALA A 85 -2.66 3.36 -5.44
N CYS A 86 -3.93 3.35 -5.04
CA CYS A 86 -4.68 2.09 -4.83
C CYS A 86 -4.90 1.31 -6.12
N ASN A 87 -5.03 1.99 -7.26
CA ASN A 87 -5.27 1.36 -8.55
C ASN A 87 -4.07 0.55 -9.07
N LEU A 88 -2.87 0.79 -8.55
CA LEU A 88 -1.67 0.01 -8.91
C LEU A 88 -1.85 -1.50 -8.64
N LEU A 89 -2.62 -1.89 -7.63
CA LEU A 89 -2.97 -3.30 -7.40
C LEU A 89 -3.72 -3.93 -8.59
N ARG A 90 -4.48 -3.12 -9.35
CA ARG A 90 -5.23 -3.56 -10.54
C ARG A 90 -4.41 -3.59 -11.81
N THR A 91 -3.29 -2.86 -11.86
CA THR A 91 -2.53 -2.66 -13.11
C THR A 91 -1.19 -3.37 -13.11
N ILE A 92 -0.59 -3.61 -11.94
CA ILE A 92 0.68 -4.32 -11.85
C ILE A 92 0.46 -5.80 -12.12
N VAL A 93 1.13 -6.29 -13.15
CA VAL A 93 1.19 -7.70 -13.53
C VAL A 93 2.26 -8.40 -12.69
N VAL A 94 1.94 -9.57 -12.16
CA VAL A 94 2.83 -10.35 -11.29
C VAL A 94 3.58 -11.42 -12.07
N ASP A 95 2.90 -12.11 -12.99
CA ASP A 95 3.43 -13.26 -13.71
C ASP A 95 2.94 -13.30 -15.17
N ASP A 96 3.41 -14.31 -15.92
CA ASP A 96 3.07 -14.56 -17.32
C ASP A 96 1.62 -15.04 -17.53
N GLN A 97 0.92 -15.38 -16.45
CA GLN A 97 -0.50 -15.77 -16.46
C GLN A 97 -1.44 -14.56 -16.30
N ASP A 98 -0.89 -13.34 -16.41
CA ASP A 98 -1.62 -12.08 -16.29
C ASP A 98 -2.24 -11.86 -14.90
N HIS A 99 -1.76 -12.55 -13.87
CA HIS A 99 -2.23 -12.29 -12.51
C HIS A 99 -1.86 -10.86 -12.11
N ARG A 100 -2.85 -10.14 -11.60
CA ARG A 100 -2.65 -8.81 -11.05
C ARG A 100 -2.32 -8.88 -9.58
N LEU A 101 -1.63 -7.87 -9.06
CA LEU A 101 -1.22 -7.83 -7.66
C LEU A 101 -2.41 -7.91 -6.68
N TRP A 102 -3.60 -7.44 -7.08
CA TRP A 102 -4.83 -7.60 -6.29
C TRP A 102 -5.21 -9.06 -5.99
N LYS A 103 -4.71 -10.06 -6.73
CA LYS A 103 -4.92 -11.47 -6.41
C LYS A 103 -4.25 -11.86 -5.09
N PHE A 104 -3.09 -11.28 -4.81
CA PHE A 104 -2.22 -11.66 -3.70
C PHE A 104 -2.30 -10.68 -2.51
N MET A 105 -2.82 -9.48 -2.74
CA MET A 105 -2.84 -8.41 -1.75
C MET A 105 -4.08 -7.55 -1.90
N ARG A 106 -4.57 -6.96 -0.82
CA ARG A 106 -5.59 -5.89 -0.84
C ARG A 106 -5.03 -4.62 -0.20
N VAL A 107 -5.64 -3.48 -0.53
CA VAL A 107 -5.34 -2.19 0.10
C VAL A 107 -6.63 -1.56 0.62
N GLU A 108 -6.57 -1.03 1.83
CA GLU A 108 -7.55 -0.08 2.38
C GLU A 108 -6.84 1.27 2.57
N ALA A 109 -7.41 2.35 2.04
CA ALA A 109 -6.89 3.70 2.23
C ALA A 109 -7.67 4.43 3.33
N ARG A 110 -7.02 4.67 4.47
CA ARG A 110 -7.58 5.46 5.57
C ARG A 110 -7.12 6.90 5.42
N MET A 111 -7.98 7.74 4.86
CA MET A 111 -7.71 9.14 4.57
C MET A 111 -8.10 10.05 5.75
N GLY A 112 -7.31 11.10 5.96
CA GLY A 112 -7.53 12.09 7.01
C GLY A 112 -6.61 13.29 6.83
N ARG A 113 -6.14 13.83 7.95
CA ARG A 113 -5.21 14.97 8.01
C ARG A 113 -4.08 14.67 8.98
N ALA A 114 -2.96 15.38 8.81
CA ALA A 114 -1.92 15.39 9.83
C ALA A 114 -2.52 15.82 11.19
N LEU A 115 -2.29 15.01 12.22
CA LEU A 115 -2.63 15.39 13.59
C LEU A 115 -1.52 16.30 14.11
N THR A 116 -1.87 17.54 14.42
CA THR A 116 -0.95 18.50 15.04
C THR A 116 -0.81 18.18 16.52
N ILE A 117 0.42 18.02 17.00
CA ILE A 117 0.67 17.90 18.44
C ILE A 117 0.78 19.32 19.01
N PRO A 118 -0.11 19.74 19.92
CA PRO A 118 0.01 21.06 20.53
C PRO A 118 1.29 21.15 21.38
N ALA A 119 2.06 22.23 21.21
CA ALA A 119 3.23 22.57 22.04
C ALA A 119 4.45 21.63 21.97
N LEU A 120 4.62 20.88 20.88
CA LEU A 120 5.94 20.37 20.44
C LEU A 120 6.54 21.27 19.36
#